data_AF-A0A358Y7S1-F1
#
_entry.id   AF-A0A358Y7S1-F1
#
_cell.length_a   1.000
_cell.length_b   1.000
_cell.length_c   1.000
_cell.angle_alpha   90.00
_cell.angle_beta   90.00
_cell.angle_gamma   90.00
#
_symmetry.space_group_name_H-M   'P 1'
#
loop_
_entity.id
_entity.type
_entity.pdbx_description
1 polymer ?
#
loop_
_entity_poly.entity_id
_entity_poly.type
_entity_poly.pdbx_seq_one_letter_code
_entity_poly.pdbx_strand_id
1 'polypeptide(L)'
;MGNFALLLKRYSVPTIFLVVGIAVLYVAFSGNQAIQFKISGVLMLLGSLFSFLNTSDRSNVVTNWAIGGVSLALATYATIASYNSVETTRTHQEDYKKTKLTAERNLQDLRTIQSAFLKRYGKYAATWEELLGFAENDYVWEDDDAGSVPARRITPEELKYLVSIGFKTSKDGVVTVYKANQAIDNKMTEEEAVALSKMKTIPEDLVGFKRDSVKVKFIETTFIRNQSYMKERLDLGLGDFNTKALRYIPGTENQEWKIESKILKGQDGTTTHATRISGTIPFSKYENGEPEEMFFGNLQTGDLKGSWEDEN
;
A
#
# COMPACT_ATOMS: atom_id res chain seq x y z
N MET A 1 15.19 62.67 -40.13
CA MET A 1 14.55 61.73 -39.19
C MET A 1 14.09 60.39 -39.81
N GLY A 2 13.90 60.27 -41.13
CA GLY A 2 13.45 59.01 -41.76
C GLY A 2 14.42 57.82 -41.68
N ASN A 3 15.73 58.04 -41.81
CA ASN A 3 16.72 56.94 -41.82
C ASN A 3 16.91 56.28 -40.44
N PHE A 4 16.75 57.03 -39.34
CA PHE A 4 16.86 56.49 -37.99
C PHE A 4 15.67 55.59 -37.65
N ALA A 5 14.45 56.03 -38.00
CA ALA A 5 13.25 55.22 -37.81
C ALA A 5 13.29 53.92 -38.64
N LEU A 6 13.87 53.97 -39.84
CA LEU A 6 14.01 52.81 -40.72
C LEU A 6 15.03 51.79 -40.18
N LEU A 7 16.17 52.26 -39.66
CA LEU A 7 17.16 51.41 -38.98
C LEU A 7 16.59 50.82 -37.69
N LEU A 8 15.90 51.62 -36.88
CA LEU A 8 15.28 51.15 -35.65
C LEU A 8 14.24 50.06 -35.92
N LYS A 9 13.42 50.20 -36.97
CA LYS A 9 12.45 49.18 -37.38
C LYS A 9 13.12 47.90 -37.90
N ARG A 10 14.28 48.01 -38.56
CA ARG A 10 15.03 46.88 -39.12
C ARG A 10 15.77 46.08 -38.04
N TYR A 11 16.32 46.73 -37.01
CA TYR A 11 17.16 46.09 -35.98
C TYR A 11 16.49 45.91 -34.61
N SER A 12 15.28 46.45 -34.38
CA SER A 12 14.60 46.38 -33.07
C SER A 12 14.41 44.95 -32.58
N VAL A 13 13.85 44.07 -33.42
CA VAL A 13 13.55 42.69 -33.05
C VAL A 13 14.83 41.91 -32.71
N PRO A 14 15.86 41.82 -33.59
CA PRO A 14 17.10 41.13 -33.25
C PRO A 14 17.78 41.66 -31.97
N THR A 15 17.75 42.99 -31.77
CA THR A 15 18.37 43.63 -30.61
C THR A 15 17.65 43.27 -29.31
N ILE A 16 16.32 43.26 -29.29
CA ILE A 16 15.54 42.84 -28.12
C ILE A 16 15.83 41.37 -27.78
N PHE A 17 15.81 40.49 -28.79
CA PHE A 17 16.13 39.07 -28.58
C PHE A 17 17.56 38.85 -28.08
N LEU A 18 18.52 39.67 -28.52
CA LEU A 18 19.89 39.61 -28.05
C LEU A 18 20.02 40.04 -26.59
N VAL A 19 19.38 41.15 -26.20
CA VAL A 19 19.37 41.62 -24.80
C VAL A 19 18.71 40.59 -23.88
N VAL A 20 17.56 40.03 -24.29
CA VAL A 20 16.89 38.99 -23.51
C VAL A 20 17.71 37.71 -23.46
N GLY A 21 18.33 37.29 -24.57
CA GLY A 21 19.21 36.12 -24.61
C GLY A 21 20.40 36.24 -23.66
N ILE A 22 21.03 37.41 -23.60
CA ILE A 22 22.11 37.71 -22.64
C ILE A 22 21.59 37.66 -21.20
N ALA A 23 20.40 38.24 -20.92
CA ALA A 23 19.80 38.19 -19.60
C ALA A 23 19.47 36.76 -19.15
N VAL A 24 18.93 35.93 -20.05
CA VAL A 24 18.64 34.52 -19.79
C VAL A 24 19.93 33.75 -19.51
N LEU A 25 20.99 33.98 -20.29
CA LEU A 25 22.30 33.37 -20.04
C LEU A 25 22.89 33.79 -18.69
N TYR A 26 22.78 35.07 -18.34
CA TYR A 26 23.22 35.56 -17.04
C TYR A 26 22.52 34.80 -15.91
N VAL A 27 21.19 34.63 -15.98
CA VAL A 27 20.43 33.83 -15.00
C VAL A 27 20.83 32.36 -15.04
N ALA A 28 21.02 31.79 -16.24
CA ALA A 28 21.35 30.38 -16.43
C ALA A 28 22.71 30.00 -15.83
N PHE A 29 23.70 30.90 -15.90
CA PHE A 29 25.05 30.67 -15.40
C PHE A 29 25.29 31.17 -13.98
N SER A 30 24.49 32.14 -13.49
CA SER A 30 24.61 32.63 -12.11
C SER A 30 23.93 31.72 -11.08
N GLY A 31 23.06 30.79 -11.54
CA GLY A 31 22.37 29.83 -10.68
C GLY A 31 22.76 28.37 -10.96
N ASN A 32 22.37 27.47 -10.06
CA ASN A 32 22.47 26.02 -10.27
C ASN A 32 21.32 25.50 -11.16
N GLN A 33 21.16 26.08 -12.34
CA GLN A 33 20.09 25.75 -13.27
C GLN A 33 20.45 24.51 -14.11
N ALA A 34 19.40 23.79 -14.53
CA ALA A 34 19.53 22.59 -15.36
C ALA A 34 20.30 22.88 -16.67
N ILE A 35 21.08 21.91 -17.15
CA ILE A 35 21.90 22.04 -18.36
C ILE A 35 21.05 22.41 -19.58
N GLN A 36 19.82 21.90 -19.65
CA GLN A 36 18.84 22.20 -20.70
C GLN A 36 18.52 23.70 -20.74
N PHE A 37 18.33 24.34 -19.59
CA PHE A 37 18.08 25.79 -19.51
C PHE A 37 19.27 26.62 -20.02
N LYS A 38 20.49 26.19 -19.69
CA LYS A 38 21.74 26.80 -20.19
C LYS A 38 21.83 26.68 -21.71
N ILE A 39 21.53 25.50 -22.26
CA ILE A 39 21.55 25.25 -23.71
C ILE A 39 20.49 26.07 -24.43
N SER A 40 19.27 26.17 -23.90
CA SER A 40 18.22 27.03 -24.44
C SER A 40 18.64 28.50 -24.47
N GLY A 41 19.31 29.00 -23.43
CA GLY A 41 19.86 30.35 -23.42
C GLY A 41 20.93 30.58 -24.50
N VAL A 42 21.81 29.59 -24.72
CA VAL A 42 22.82 29.64 -25.78
C VAL A 42 22.16 29.64 -27.17
N LEU A 43 21.17 28.77 -27.39
CA LEU A 43 20.41 28.72 -28.65
C LEU A 43 19.67 30.04 -28.94
N MET A 44 19.10 30.67 -27.91
CA MET A 44 18.44 31.97 -28.03
C MET A 44 19.44 33.08 -28.41
N LEU A 45 20.64 33.08 -27.83
CA LEU A 45 21.70 34.02 -28.21
C LEU A 45 22.17 33.77 -29.64
N LEU A 46 22.43 32.51 -30.02
CA LEU A 46 22.83 32.15 -31.39
C LEU A 46 21.78 32.57 -32.42
N GLY A 47 20.48 32.34 -32.14
CA GLY A 47 19.38 32.77 -32.99
C GLY A 47 19.29 34.29 -33.12
N SER A 48 19.51 35.02 -32.02
CA SER A 48 19.52 36.50 -32.04
C SER A 48 20.70 37.06 -32.85
N LEU A 49 21.89 36.47 -32.70
CA LEU A 49 23.09 36.85 -33.44
C LEU A 49 22.94 36.54 -34.93
N PHE A 50 22.37 35.38 -35.26
CA PHE A 50 22.02 35.01 -36.63
C PHE A 50 21.04 36.00 -37.26
N SER A 51 19.97 36.37 -36.54
CA SER A 51 19.00 37.35 -36.99
C SER A 51 19.63 38.73 -37.22
N PHE A 52 20.54 39.15 -36.32
CA PHE A 52 21.27 40.42 -36.43
C PHE A 52 22.24 40.43 -37.64
N LEU A 53 23.00 39.34 -37.84
CA LEU A 53 23.95 39.20 -38.93
C LEU A 53 23.26 39.23 -40.30
N ASN A 54 22.17 38.48 -40.47
CA ASN A 54 21.38 38.50 -41.71
C ASN A 54 20.74 39.89 -41.95
N THR A 55 20.26 40.54 -40.90
CA THR A 55 19.70 41.90 -40.99
C THR A 55 20.76 42.92 -41.39
N SER A 56 22.03 42.70 -41.04
CA SER A 56 23.16 43.59 -41.35
C SER A 56 23.82 43.37 -42.72
N ASP A 57 23.32 42.43 -43.52
CA ASP A 57 23.91 42.04 -44.80
C ASP A 57 25.39 41.59 -44.71
N ARG A 58 25.88 41.30 -43.49
CA ARG A 58 27.25 40.83 -43.20
C ARG A 58 27.36 39.31 -43.08
N SER A 59 26.25 38.59 -43.24
CA SER A 59 26.22 37.13 -43.19
C SER A 59 26.74 36.52 -44.50
N ASN A 60 27.74 35.64 -44.41
CA ASN A 60 28.14 34.77 -45.52
C ASN A 60 27.51 33.38 -45.38
N VAL A 61 27.38 32.63 -46.47
CA VAL A 61 26.87 31.25 -46.52
C VAL A 61 27.58 30.35 -45.51
N VAL A 62 28.90 30.49 -45.36
CA VAL A 62 29.70 29.73 -44.38
C VAL A 62 29.28 30.04 -42.94
N THR A 63 29.08 31.32 -42.60
CA THR A 63 28.64 31.75 -41.26
C THR A 63 27.25 31.21 -40.93
N ASN A 64 26.35 31.22 -41.91
CA ASN A 64 24.98 30.71 -41.74
C ASN A 64 24.96 29.20 -41.53
N TRP A 65 25.76 28.45 -42.29
CA TRP A 65 25.92 27.00 -42.08
C TRP A 65 26.58 26.66 -40.74
N ALA A 66 27.58 27.44 -40.31
CA ALA A 66 28.24 27.22 -39.02
C ALA A 66 27.28 27.43 -37.84
N ILE A 67 26.55 28.57 -37.80
CA ILE A 67 25.59 28.86 -36.72
C ILE A 67 24.43 27.86 -36.76
N GLY A 68 23.91 27.55 -37.96
CA GLY A 68 22.84 26.56 -38.13
C GLY A 68 23.26 25.16 -37.69
N GLY A 69 24.45 24.71 -38.07
CA GLY A 69 24.98 23.39 -37.68
C GLY A 69 25.20 23.25 -36.18
N VAL A 70 25.80 24.26 -35.53
CA VAL A 70 25.97 24.28 -34.07
C VAL A 70 24.61 24.30 -33.36
N SER A 71 23.67 25.12 -33.84
CA SER A 71 22.33 25.20 -33.25
C SER A 71 21.59 23.87 -33.38
N LEU A 72 21.69 23.20 -34.53
CA LEU A 72 21.11 21.88 -34.74
C LEU A 72 21.70 20.84 -33.79
N ALA A 73 23.03 20.79 -33.66
CA ALA A 73 23.70 19.86 -32.75
C ALA A 73 23.29 20.08 -31.28
N LEU A 74 23.24 21.33 -30.83
CA LEU A 74 22.82 21.69 -29.48
C LEU A 74 21.34 21.35 -29.23
N ALA A 75 20.46 21.62 -30.21
CA ALA A 75 19.04 21.28 -30.13
C ALA A 75 18.82 19.76 -30.07
N THR A 76 19.54 19.00 -30.90
CA THR A 76 19.48 17.53 -30.88
C THR A 76 19.93 16.99 -29.53
N TYR A 77 21.05 17.46 -28.99
CA TYR A 77 21.52 17.04 -27.66
C TYR A 77 20.51 17.39 -26.56
N ALA A 78 19.99 18.62 -26.54
CA ALA A 78 19.00 19.04 -25.54
C ALA A 78 17.74 18.19 -25.60
N THR A 79 17.32 17.77 -26.79
CA THR A 79 16.15 16.90 -26.99
C THR A 79 16.40 15.51 -26.40
N ILE A 80 17.55 14.89 -26.69
CA ILE A 80 17.92 13.57 -26.15
C ILE A 80 18.05 13.62 -24.63
N ALA A 81 18.73 14.65 -24.09
CA ALA A 81 18.90 14.82 -22.66
C ALA A 81 17.55 15.06 -21.94
N SER A 82 16.64 15.82 -22.55
CA SER A 82 15.29 16.03 -21.99
C SER A 82 14.48 14.74 -21.99
N TYR A 83 14.55 13.95 -23.06
CA TYR A 83 13.87 12.66 -23.13
C TYR A 83 14.35 11.72 -22.02
N ASN A 84 15.67 11.56 -21.87
CA ASN A 84 16.25 10.70 -20.83
C ASN A 84 15.92 11.19 -19.41
N SER A 85 15.89 12.52 -19.19
CA SER A 85 15.51 13.09 -17.89
C SER A 85 14.05 12.83 -17.54
N VAL A 86 13.13 12.98 -18.50
CA VAL A 86 11.72 12.68 -18.26
C VAL A 86 11.52 11.19 -17.99
N GLU A 87 12.20 10.34 -18.76
CA GLU A 87 12.10 8.89 -18.59
C GLU A 87 12.63 8.43 -17.22
N THR A 88 13.79 8.94 -16.79
CA THR A 88 14.36 8.63 -15.46
C THR A 88 13.47 9.09 -14.32
N THR A 89 12.90 10.30 -14.40
CA THR A 89 11.93 10.77 -13.40
C THR A 89 10.65 9.94 -13.42
N ARG A 90 10.16 9.53 -14.61
CA ARG A 90 8.98 8.66 -14.74
C ARG A 90 9.23 7.29 -14.11
N THR A 91 10.34 6.64 -14.44
CA THR A 91 10.70 5.34 -13.86
C THR A 91 10.86 5.44 -12.34
N HIS A 92 11.50 6.49 -11.83
CA HIS A 92 11.65 6.71 -10.40
C HIS A 92 10.30 6.84 -9.69
N GLN A 93 9.36 7.59 -10.26
CA GLN A 93 8.01 7.74 -9.70
C GLN A 93 7.21 6.43 -9.73
N GLU A 94 7.36 5.64 -10.80
CA GLU A 94 6.73 4.32 -10.91
C GLU A 94 7.30 3.33 -9.89
N ASP A 95 8.63 3.28 -9.76
CA ASP A 95 9.34 2.42 -8.81
C ASP A 95 9.01 2.81 -7.36
N TYR A 96 8.96 4.12 -7.06
CA TYR A 96 8.50 4.63 -5.77
C TYR A 96 7.07 4.18 -5.46
N LYS A 97 6.12 4.43 -6.38
CA LYS A 97 4.71 4.05 -6.18
C LYS A 97 4.56 2.54 -5.95
N LYS A 98 5.22 1.73 -6.77
CA LYS A 98 5.16 0.27 -6.67
C LYS A 98 5.80 -0.23 -5.37
N THR A 99 6.97 0.29 -5.02
CA THR A 99 7.68 -0.06 -3.79
C THR A 99 6.88 0.33 -2.55
N LYS A 100 6.38 1.56 -2.49
CA LYS A 100 5.55 2.06 -1.39
C LYS A 100 4.27 1.24 -1.24
N LEU A 101 3.52 1.01 -2.31
CA LEU A 101 2.32 0.18 -2.30
C LEU A 101 2.61 -1.25 -1.79
N THR A 102 3.69 -1.87 -2.27
CA THR A 102 4.10 -3.21 -1.82
C THR A 102 4.50 -3.20 -0.34
N ALA A 103 5.22 -2.18 0.11
CA ALA A 103 5.66 -2.03 1.49
C ALA A 103 4.47 -1.81 2.43
N GLU A 104 3.53 -0.92 2.08
CA GLU A 104 2.29 -0.70 2.82
C GLU A 104 1.53 -2.00 3.00
N ARG A 105 1.35 -2.77 1.91
CA ARG A 105 0.63 -4.03 2.00
C ARG A 105 1.37 -5.06 2.85
N ASN A 106 2.68 -5.21 2.67
CA ASN A 106 3.48 -6.12 3.49
C ASN A 106 3.39 -5.74 4.98
N LEU A 107 3.41 -4.46 5.32
CA LEU A 107 3.27 -3.99 6.71
C LEU A 107 1.85 -4.22 7.26
N GLN A 108 0.80 -4.08 6.44
CA GLN A 108 -0.57 -4.45 6.82
C GLN A 108 -0.71 -5.97 7.07
N ASP A 109 -0.09 -6.79 6.22
CA ASP A 109 -0.08 -8.25 6.37
C ASP A 109 0.65 -8.63 7.67
N LEU A 110 1.83 -8.04 7.92
CA LEU A 110 2.59 -8.22 9.16
C LEU A 110 1.81 -7.78 10.41
N ARG A 111 1.07 -6.66 10.33
CA ARG A 111 0.19 -6.20 11.39
C ARG A 111 -0.92 -7.22 11.68
N THR A 112 -1.48 -7.82 10.64
CA THR A 112 -2.50 -8.87 10.77
C THR A 112 -1.92 -10.11 11.45
N ILE A 113 -0.72 -10.54 11.07
CA ILE A 113 -0.01 -11.66 11.70
C ILE A 113 0.28 -11.34 13.17
N GLN A 114 0.84 -10.17 13.49
CA GLN A 114 1.13 -9.74 14.87
C GLN A 114 -0.14 -9.69 15.74
N SER A 115 -1.25 -9.22 15.18
CA SER A 115 -2.54 -9.17 15.89
C SER A 115 -3.08 -10.57 16.19
N ALA A 116 -2.96 -11.50 15.24
CA ALA A 116 -3.34 -12.90 15.45
C ALA A 116 -2.42 -13.60 16.45
N PHE A 117 -1.11 -13.32 16.40
CA PHE A 117 -0.12 -13.84 17.35
C PHE A 117 -0.42 -13.35 18.78
N LEU A 118 -0.74 -12.06 18.95
CA LEU A 118 -1.16 -11.49 20.23
C LEU A 118 -2.41 -12.17 20.78
N LYS A 119 -3.45 -12.36 19.95
CA LYS A 119 -4.70 -13.02 20.36
C LYS A 119 -4.46 -14.43 20.88
N ARG A 120 -3.48 -15.14 20.32
CA ARG A 120 -3.17 -16.52 20.70
C ARG A 120 -2.26 -16.63 21.91
N TYR A 121 -1.16 -15.88 21.92
CA TYR A 121 -0.08 -16.04 22.89
C TYR A 121 -0.07 -14.96 23.97
N GLY A 122 -0.94 -13.94 23.88
CA GLY A 122 -1.02 -12.83 24.81
C GLY A 122 0.16 -11.84 24.73
N LYS A 123 1.11 -12.04 23.79
CA LYS A 123 2.25 -11.15 23.53
C LYS A 123 2.47 -10.98 22.04
N TYR A 124 3.17 -9.92 21.61
CA TYR A 124 3.65 -9.78 20.23
C TYR A 124 4.90 -10.63 19.98
N ALA A 125 5.11 -11.05 18.74
CA ALA A 125 6.34 -11.75 18.34
C ALA A 125 7.51 -10.77 18.38
N ALA A 126 8.64 -11.21 18.95
CA ALA A 126 9.83 -10.38 19.10
C ALA A 126 10.86 -10.63 17.99
N THR A 127 10.73 -11.75 17.27
CA THR A 127 11.68 -12.19 16.25
C THR A 127 10.95 -12.61 14.98
N TRP A 128 11.68 -12.60 13.86
CA TRP A 128 11.14 -13.03 12.56
C TRP A 128 10.80 -14.52 12.55
N GLU A 129 11.61 -15.34 13.22
CA GLU A 129 11.41 -16.78 13.31
C GLU A 129 10.10 -17.11 14.04
N GLU A 130 9.79 -16.41 15.14
CA GLU A 130 8.51 -16.54 15.83
C GLU A 130 7.33 -16.10 14.96
N LEU A 131 7.45 -14.94 14.31
CA LEU A 131 6.36 -14.32 13.55
C LEU A 131 6.02 -15.13 12.29
N LEU A 132 7.03 -15.47 11.48
CA LEU A 132 6.85 -16.23 10.25
C LEU A 132 6.58 -17.71 10.54
N GLY A 133 7.20 -18.27 11.59
CA GLY A 133 6.92 -19.62 12.06
C GLY A 133 5.45 -19.80 12.44
N PHE A 134 4.87 -18.81 13.14
CA PHE A 134 3.43 -18.77 13.42
C PHE A 134 2.60 -18.66 12.15
N ALA A 135 2.95 -17.72 11.26
CA ALA A 135 2.19 -17.50 10.04
C ALA A 135 2.09 -18.78 9.20
N GLU A 136 3.20 -19.51 9.01
CA GLU A 136 3.26 -20.67 8.13
C GLU A 136 2.69 -21.96 8.76
N ASN A 137 2.93 -22.18 10.06
CA ASN A 137 2.72 -23.50 10.67
C ASN A 137 1.54 -23.56 11.62
N ASP A 138 1.02 -22.43 12.09
CA ASP A 138 0.05 -22.44 13.17
C ASP A 138 -1.41 -22.48 12.69
N TYR A 139 -2.26 -23.02 13.55
CA TYR A 139 -3.67 -23.31 13.27
C TYR A 139 -4.58 -22.37 14.03
N VAL A 140 -5.47 -21.66 13.36
CA VAL A 140 -6.52 -20.88 14.00
C VAL A 140 -7.82 -21.65 13.96
N TRP A 141 -8.67 -21.41 14.95
CA TRP A 141 -10.04 -21.92 14.97
C TRP A 141 -10.88 -21.04 14.05
N GLU A 142 -11.46 -21.64 13.02
CA GLU A 142 -12.43 -21.01 12.14
C GLU A 142 -13.78 -21.67 12.39
N ASP A 143 -14.83 -20.86 12.48
CA ASP A 143 -16.19 -21.35 12.66
C ASP A 143 -16.71 -21.88 11.31
N ASP A 144 -16.92 -23.20 11.23
CA ASP A 144 -17.56 -23.88 10.09
C ASP A 144 -19.07 -23.92 10.34
N ASP A 145 -19.69 -22.77 10.11
CA ASP A 145 -21.12 -22.59 10.29
C ASP A 145 -21.85 -22.89 8.98
N ALA A 146 -22.62 -23.98 8.98
CA ALA A 146 -23.44 -24.38 7.85
C ALA A 146 -24.92 -24.46 8.24
N GLY A 147 -25.80 -24.04 7.32
CA GLY A 147 -27.25 -24.07 7.53
C GLY A 147 -27.78 -22.90 8.39
N SER A 148 -29.10 -22.75 8.35
CA SER A 148 -29.84 -21.71 9.10
C SER A 148 -30.71 -22.36 10.16
N VAL A 149 -30.89 -21.68 11.29
CA VAL A 149 -31.81 -22.15 12.34
C VAL A 149 -33.25 -22.09 11.80
N PRO A 150 -34.00 -23.20 11.80
CA PRO A 150 -35.37 -23.23 11.30
C PRO A 150 -36.28 -22.28 12.08
N ALA A 151 -37.07 -21.46 11.38
CA ALA A 151 -38.02 -20.53 11.99
C ALA A 151 -39.32 -21.20 12.50
N ARG A 152 -39.27 -22.49 12.85
CA ARG A 152 -40.39 -23.28 13.38
C ARG A 152 -40.21 -23.60 14.86
N ARG A 153 -41.26 -24.14 15.48
CA ARG A 153 -41.21 -24.70 16.83
C ARG A 153 -40.63 -26.11 16.80
N ILE A 154 -40.07 -26.54 17.92
CA ILE A 154 -39.58 -27.91 18.12
C ILE A 154 -40.77 -28.88 18.09
N THR A 155 -40.61 -30.07 17.51
CA THR A 155 -41.67 -31.08 17.50
C THR A 155 -41.68 -31.89 18.81
N PRO A 156 -42.79 -32.56 19.16
CA PRO A 156 -42.82 -33.43 20.34
C PRO A 156 -41.78 -34.56 20.33
N GLU A 157 -41.34 -35.00 19.15
CA GLU A 157 -40.30 -36.03 19.00
C GLU A 157 -38.91 -35.46 19.27
N GLU A 158 -38.62 -34.27 18.75
CA GLU A 158 -37.38 -33.54 19.02
C GLU A 158 -37.26 -33.16 20.51
N LEU A 159 -38.37 -32.75 21.15
CA LEU A 159 -38.42 -32.49 22.59
C LEU A 159 -38.04 -33.74 23.39
N LYS A 160 -38.56 -34.92 23.03
CA LYS A 160 -38.20 -36.19 23.70
C LYS A 160 -36.71 -36.47 23.61
N TYR A 161 -36.09 -36.14 22.48
CA TYR A 161 -34.64 -36.28 22.32
C TYR A 161 -33.87 -35.28 23.19
N LEU A 162 -34.23 -33.99 23.18
CA LEU A 162 -33.56 -33.00 24.04
C LEU A 162 -33.65 -33.36 25.53
N VAL A 163 -34.79 -33.91 25.96
CA VAL A 163 -34.97 -34.43 27.33
C VAL A 163 -34.08 -35.66 27.57
N SER A 164 -33.98 -36.60 26.61
CA SER A 164 -33.22 -37.84 26.79
C SER A 164 -31.72 -37.61 26.91
N ILE A 165 -31.19 -36.59 26.23
CA ILE A 165 -29.79 -36.18 26.36
C ILE A 165 -29.53 -35.22 27.53
N GLY A 166 -30.57 -34.87 28.29
CA GLY A 166 -30.47 -33.95 29.43
C GLY A 166 -30.05 -32.53 29.02
N PHE A 167 -30.48 -32.08 27.84
CA PHE A 167 -30.09 -30.78 27.27
C PHE A 167 -30.49 -29.63 28.19
N LYS A 168 -29.59 -28.65 28.31
CA LYS A 168 -29.79 -27.43 29.09
C LYS A 168 -29.56 -26.26 28.17
N THR A 169 -30.48 -25.31 28.18
CA THR A 169 -30.32 -24.04 27.47
C THR A 169 -30.16 -22.91 28.49
N SER A 170 -29.37 -21.89 28.14
CA SER A 170 -29.22 -20.69 28.96
C SER A 170 -29.89 -19.54 28.23
N LYS A 171 -31.02 -19.06 28.77
CA LYS A 171 -31.67 -17.85 28.28
C LYS A 171 -31.60 -16.78 29.36
N ASP A 172 -31.04 -15.61 29.02
CA ASP A 172 -30.88 -14.48 29.95
C ASP A 172 -30.12 -14.82 31.24
N GLY A 173 -29.18 -15.77 31.17
CA GLY A 173 -28.39 -16.26 32.31
C GLY A 173 -29.10 -17.29 33.20
N VAL A 174 -30.32 -17.72 32.82
CA VAL A 174 -31.08 -18.75 33.54
C VAL A 174 -30.97 -20.08 32.80
N VAL A 175 -30.30 -21.04 33.44
CA VAL A 175 -30.16 -22.40 32.91
C VAL A 175 -31.47 -23.17 33.10
N THR A 176 -32.15 -23.48 32.00
CA THR A 176 -33.38 -24.26 31.99
C THR A 176 -33.10 -25.67 31.46
N VAL A 177 -33.52 -26.68 32.23
CA VAL A 177 -33.45 -28.08 31.82
C VAL A 177 -34.79 -28.46 31.19
N TYR A 178 -34.75 -29.05 30.01
CA TYR A 178 -35.94 -29.53 29.32
C TYR A 178 -36.64 -30.64 30.12
N LYS A 179 -37.97 -30.56 30.26
CA LYS A 179 -38.79 -31.55 30.98
C LYS A 179 -39.76 -32.26 30.04
N ALA A 180 -40.10 -33.51 30.37
CA ALA A 180 -41.16 -34.23 29.69
C ALA A 180 -42.49 -33.44 29.81
N ASN A 181 -43.20 -33.27 28.70
CA ASN A 181 -44.46 -32.51 28.58
C ASN A 181 -44.36 -30.99 28.83
N GLN A 182 -43.19 -30.38 28.63
CA GLN A 182 -43.06 -28.92 28.61
C GLN A 182 -43.75 -28.32 27.37
N ALA A 183 -44.38 -27.15 27.53
CA ALA A 183 -44.97 -26.39 26.42
C ALA A 183 -43.88 -25.89 25.46
N ILE A 184 -44.09 -26.14 24.15
CA ILE A 184 -43.15 -25.77 23.09
C ILE A 184 -43.71 -24.56 22.32
N ASP A 185 -43.73 -23.41 22.96
CA ASP A 185 -44.32 -22.20 22.37
C ASP A 185 -43.31 -21.32 21.62
N ASN A 186 -42.03 -21.53 21.88
CA ASN A 186 -40.95 -20.72 21.31
C ASN A 186 -40.42 -21.33 20.01
N LYS A 187 -39.90 -20.45 19.14
CA LYS A 187 -39.10 -20.87 17.98
C LYS A 187 -37.80 -21.51 18.44
N MET A 188 -37.28 -22.41 17.62
CA MET A 188 -36.01 -23.11 17.86
C MET A 188 -34.87 -22.10 18.03
N THR A 189 -34.04 -22.30 19.05
CA THR A 189 -32.80 -21.54 19.27
C THR A 189 -31.62 -22.22 18.56
N GLU A 190 -30.52 -21.49 18.41
CA GLU A 190 -29.32 -22.01 17.76
C GLU A 190 -28.71 -23.19 18.53
N GLU A 191 -28.68 -23.11 19.86
CA GLU A 191 -28.20 -24.21 20.72
C GLU A 191 -29.05 -25.48 20.55
N GLU A 192 -30.37 -25.32 20.42
CA GLU A 192 -31.31 -26.42 20.17
C GLU A 192 -31.09 -27.03 18.78
N ALA A 193 -30.91 -26.21 17.75
CA ALA A 193 -30.63 -26.67 16.39
C ALA A 193 -29.33 -27.49 16.33
N VAL A 194 -28.28 -27.08 17.06
CA VAL A 194 -27.01 -27.83 17.18
C VAL A 194 -27.21 -29.18 17.87
N ALA A 195 -28.00 -29.22 18.93
CA ALA A 195 -28.28 -30.47 19.63
C ALA A 195 -29.09 -31.44 18.75
N LEU A 196 -30.09 -30.92 18.04
CA LEU A 196 -30.96 -31.71 17.16
C LEU A 196 -30.25 -32.18 15.89
N SER A 197 -29.26 -31.45 15.37
CA SER A 197 -28.46 -31.90 14.21
C SER A 197 -27.59 -33.12 14.52
N LYS A 198 -27.42 -33.48 15.81
CA LYS A 198 -26.69 -34.67 16.28
C LYS A 198 -27.60 -35.88 16.52
N MET A 199 -28.90 -35.78 16.22
CA MET A 199 -29.83 -36.90 16.29
C MET A 199 -29.48 -38.02 15.29
N LYS A 200 -29.79 -39.28 15.64
CA LYS A 200 -29.63 -40.43 14.73
C LYS A 200 -30.47 -40.27 13.45
N THR A 201 -31.66 -39.69 13.60
CA THR A 201 -32.56 -39.29 12.51
C THR A 201 -32.65 -37.77 12.53
N ILE A 202 -31.82 -37.13 11.71
CA ILE A 202 -31.73 -35.67 11.61
C ILE A 202 -33.00 -35.14 10.93
N PRO A 203 -33.66 -34.10 11.49
CA PRO A 203 -34.77 -33.42 10.81
C PRO A 203 -34.35 -32.89 9.43
N GLU A 204 -35.23 -32.99 8.42
CA GLU A 204 -34.90 -32.61 7.02
C GLU A 204 -34.37 -31.17 6.89
N ASP A 205 -34.87 -30.26 7.71
CA ASP A 205 -34.49 -28.85 7.74
C ASP A 205 -33.19 -28.55 8.51
N LEU A 206 -32.66 -29.54 9.23
CA LEU A 206 -31.36 -29.50 9.91
C LEU A 206 -30.30 -30.36 9.22
N VAL A 207 -30.62 -30.95 8.07
CA VAL A 207 -29.65 -31.71 7.27
C VAL A 207 -28.53 -30.77 6.80
N GLY A 208 -27.31 -31.05 7.26
CA GLY A 208 -26.14 -30.22 6.98
C GLY A 208 -25.98 -29.01 7.90
N PHE A 209 -26.83 -28.84 8.92
CA PHE A 209 -26.66 -27.80 9.93
C PHE A 209 -25.47 -28.11 10.83
N LYS A 210 -24.50 -27.18 10.89
CA LYS A 210 -23.29 -27.30 11.69
C LYS A 210 -22.94 -25.96 12.32
N ARG A 211 -22.44 -26.04 13.56
CA ARG A 211 -21.82 -24.94 14.31
C ARG A 211 -20.63 -25.54 15.03
N ASP A 212 -19.60 -25.86 14.27
CA ASP A 212 -18.39 -26.48 14.77
C ASP A 212 -17.20 -25.62 14.36
N SER A 213 -16.26 -25.39 15.28
CA SER A 213 -15.00 -24.73 14.92
C SER A 213 -13.99 -25.77 14.45
N VAL A 214 -13.45 -25.59 13.25
CA VAL A 214 -12.40 -26.44 12.68
C VAL A 214 -11.03 -25.79 12.85
N LYS A 215 -10.01 -26.61 13.11
CA LYS A 215 -8.63 -26.14 13.08
C LYS A 215 -8.15 -26.07 11.64
N VAL A 216 -7.80 -24.87 11.22
CA VAL A 216 -7.33 -24.58 9.86
C VAL A 216 -6.06 -23.74 9.96
N LYS A 217 -5.17 -23.86 8.99
CA LYS A 217 -3.92 -23.11 9.00
C LYS A 217 -4.21 -21.62 8.84
N PHE A 218 -3.59 -20.79 9.69
CA PHE A 218 -3.79 -19.34 9.70
C PHE A 218 -3.53 -18.70 8.33
N ILE A 219 -2.43 -19.09 7.68
CA ILE A 219 -2.07 -18.60 6.35
C ILE A 219 -3.11 -18.96 5.29
N GLU A 220 -3.70 -20.14 5.38
CA GLU A 220 -4.69 -20.60 4.41
C GLU A 220 -5.96 -19.78 4.52
N THR A 221 -6.46 -19.54 5.73
CA THR A 221 -7.72 -18.80 5.92
C THR A 221 -7.56 -17.31 5.69
N THR A 222 -6.47 -16.72 6.17
CA THR A 222 -6.30 -15.27 6.18
C THR A 222 -5.84 -14.76 4.82
N PHE A 223 -4.92 -15.48 4.17
CA PHE A 223 -4.21 -14.99 2.98
C PHE A 223 -4.47 -15.81 1.72
N ILE A 224 -4.35 -17.15 1.76
CA ILE A 224 -4.34 -17.96 0.51
C ILE A 224 -5.76 -18.23 -0.02
N ARG A 225 -6.69 -18.70 0.83
CA ARG A 225 -8.05 -19.07 0.43
C ARG A 225 -9.02 -17.88 0.45
N ASN A 226 -8.63 -16.79 1.09
CA ASN A 226 -9.40 -15.55 1.15
C ASN A 226 -9.46 -14.88 -0.23
N GLN A 227 -10.57 -15.08 -0.93
CA GLN A 227 -10.77 -14.57 -2.29
C GLN A 227 -10.74 -13.04 -2.35
N SER A 228 -11.28 -12.35 -1.35
CA SER A 228 -11.27 -10.88 -1.32
C SER A 228 -9.84 -10.36 -1.19
N TYR A 229 -9.06 -10.96 -0.31
CA TYR A 229 -7.65 -10.61 -0.12
C TYR A 229 -6.82 -10.86 -1.39
N MET A 230 -6.97 -12.04 -2.00
CA MET A 230 -6.22 -12.39 -3.21
C MET A 230 -6.63 -11.53 -4.40
N LYS A 231 -7.91 -11.21 -4.54
CA LYS A 231 -8.41 -10.29 -5.56
C LYS A 231 -7.81 -8.90 -5.41
N GLU A 232 -7.79 -8.35 -4.19
CA GLU A 232 -7.18 -7.04 -3.90
C GLU A 232 -5.70 -7.02 -4.30
N ARG A 233 -4.93 -8.07 -3.95
CA ARG A 233 -3.52 -8.16 -4.36
C ARG A 233 -3.34 -8.21 -5.87
N LEU A 234 -4.22 -8.94 -6.57
CA LEU A 234 -4.19 -9.04 -8.02
C LEU A 234 -4.51 -7.70 -8.68
N ASP A 235 -5.55 -7.01 -8.19
CA ASP A 235 -5.97 -5.69 -8.65
C ASP A 235 -4.86 -4.63 -8.45
N LEU A 236 -4.06 -4.78 -7.39
CA LEU A 236 -2.88 -3.94 -7.08
C LEU A 236 -1.60 -4.37 -7.81
N GLY A 237 -1.61 -5.49 -8.56
CA GLY A 237 -0.44 -5.99 -9.28
C GLY A 237 0.68 -6.57 -8.40
N LEU A 238 0.35 -6.98 -7.17
CA LEU A 238 1.32 -7.47 -6.16
C LEU A 238 1.60 -8.98 -6.25
N GLY A 239 0.89 -9.70 -7.12
CA GLY A 239 1.03 -11.14 -7.32
C GLY A 239 0.65 -11.99 -6.10
N ASP A 240 1.08 -13.25 -6.13
CA ASP A 240 0.77 -14.23 -5.09
C ASP A 240 1.38 -13.85 -3.73
N PHE A 241 0.72 -14.27 -2.65
CA PHE A 241 1.20 -14.06 -1.30
C PHE A 241 2.43 -14.93 -1.00
N ASN A 242 3.49 -14.32 -0.46
CA ASN A 242 4.70 -15.01 -0.06
C ASN A 242 5.15 -14.56 1.33
N THR A 243 5.03 -15.45 2.31
CA THR A 243 5.39 -15.19 3.71
C THR A 243 6.86 -14.84 3.89
N LYS A 244 7.77 -15.46 3.13
CA LYS A 244 9.21 -15.20 3.25
C LYS A 244 9.60 -13.82 2.76
N ALA A 245 8.86 -13.31 1.77
CA ALA A 245 9.09 -11.97 1.24
C ALA A 245 8.73 -10.87 2.25
N LEU A 246 7.82 -11.13 3.20
CA LEU A 246 7.40 -10.16 4.22
C LEU A 246 8.54 -9.71 5.15
N ARG A 247 9.59 -10.54 5.29
CA ARG A 247 10.78 -10.20 6.09
C ARG A 247 11.53 -8.99 5.53
N TYR A 248 11.49 -8.82 4.22
CA TYR A 248 12.35 -7.90 3.50
C TYR A 248 11.60 -6.65 3.03
N ILE A 249 12.32 -5.54 2.97
CA ILE A 249 11.85 -4.26 2.45
C ILE A 249 11.83 -4.36 0.92
N PRO A 250 10.67 -4.18 0.26
CA PRO A 250 10.57 -4.23 -1.20
C PRO A 250 11.53 -3.23 -1.87
N GLY A 251 12.10 -3.62 -3.01
CA GLY A 251 13.03 -2.77 -3.77
C GLY A 251 14.46 -2.68 -3.21
N THR A 252 14.77 -3.37 -2.11
CA THR A 252 16.12 -3.42 -1.54
C THR A 252 16.83 -4.74 -1.85
N GLU A 253 18.16 -4.78 -1.69
CA GLU A 253 18.97 -5.99 -1.75
C GLU A 253 18.82 -6.84 -0.47
N ASN A 254 17.59 -7.24 -0.15
CA ASN A 254 17.24 -8.03 1.05
C ASN A 254 17.50 -7.33 2.40
N GLN A 255 17.28 -6.01 2.48
CA GLN A 255 17.23 -5.37 3.78
C GLN A 255 15.97 -5.82 4.53
N GLU A 256 16.11 -6.13 5.82
CA GLU A 256 15.02 -6.65 6.64
C GLU A 256 14.32 -5.53 7.40
N TRP A 257 13.01 -5.68 7.66
CA TRP A 257 12.35 -4.78 8.60
C TRP A 257 12.88 -5.03 10.01
N LYS A 258 13.01 -3.95 10.78
CA LYS A 258 13.40 -3.99 12.18
C LYS A 258 12.16 -4.26 13.03
N ILE A 259 12.17 -5.36 13.78
CA ILE A 259 11.11 -5.74 14.73
C ILE A 259 11.55 -5.41 16.16
N GLU A 260 10.70 -4.70 16.88
CA GLU A 260 10.91 -4.36 18.29
C GLU A 260 9.64 -4.65 19.07
N SER A 261 9.75 -5.34 20.21
CA SER A 261 8.63 -5.58 21.11
C SER A 261 8.97 -5.15 22.53
N LYS A 262 7.98 -4.60 23.24
CA LYS A 262 8.14 -4.07 24.60
C LYS A 262 6.89 -4.34 25.42
N ILE A 263 7.08 -4.54 26.72
CA ILE A 263 5.97 -4.58 27.69
C ILE A 263 5.89 -3.22 28.36
N LEU A 264 4.73 -2.59 28.26
CA LEU A 264 4.39 -1.33 28.92
C LEU A 264 3.65 -1.63 30.20
N LYS A 265 4.03 -0.92 31.27
CA LYS A 265 3.33 -0.95 32.55
C LYS A 265 2.51 0.33 32.67
N GLY A 266 1.20 0.20 32.69
CA GLY A 266 0.28 1.29 32.96
C GLY A 266 0.38 1.75 34.41
N GLN A 267 -0.06 2.99 34.68
CA GLN A 267 -0.10 3.54 36.04
C GLN A 267 -1.02 2.72 36.96
N ASP A 268 -2.03 2.06 36.40
CA ASP A 268 -2.99 1.20 37.12
C ASP A 268 -2.49 -0.24 37.34
N GLY A 269 -1.23 -0.54 36.99
CA GLY A 269 -0.65 -1.89 37.09
C GLY A 269 -1.02 -2.83 35.95
N THR A 270 -1.80 -2.38 34.96
CA THR A 270 -2.10 -3.12 33.73
C THR A 270 -0.86 -3.24 32.84
N THR A 271 -0.64 -4.42 32.27
CA THR A 271 0.46 -4.67 31.32
C THR A 271 -0.07 -4.64 29.90
N THR A 272 0.45 -3.74 29.08
CA THR A 272 0.14 -3.64 27.65
C THR A 272 1.34 -4.09 26.84
N HIS A 273 1.16 -5.03 25.93
CA HIS A 273 2.21 -5.40 24.99
C HIS A 273 2.24 -4.39 23.84
N ALA A 274 3.43 -3.97 23.42
CA ALA A 274 3.65 -3.06 22.31
C ALA A 274 4.64 -3.69 21.33
N THR A 275 4.45 -3.43 20.04
CA THR A 275 5.38 -3.82 18.97
C THR A 275 5.55 -2.67 18.01
N ARG A 276 6.70 -2.61 17.34
CA ARG A 276 6.95 -1.73 16.20
C ARG A 276 7.74 -2.51 15.17
N ILE A 277 7.26 -2.49 13.94
CA ILE A 277 8.02 -2.93 12.78
C ILE A 277 8.30 -1.70 11.93
N SER A 278 9.57 -1.44 11.62
CA SER A 278 10.01 -0.22 10.95
C SER A 278 11.16 -0.48 9.98
N GLY A 279 11.27 0.36 8.96
CA GLY A 279 12.31 0.28 7.94
C GLY A 279 12.21 1.44 6.96
N THR A 280 13.25 1.64 6.16
CA THR A 280 13.32 2.75 5.21
C THR A 280 13.20 2.21 3.80
N ILE A 281 12.26 2.72 3.01
CA ILE A 281 12.15 2.32 1.61
C ILE A 281 13.25 2.99 0.77
N PRO A 282 13.78 2.31 -0.27
CA PRO A 282 14.95 2.78 -1.02
C PRO A 282 14.64 3.96 -1.95
N PHE A 283 13.36 4.20 -2.27
CA PHE A 283 12.93 5.27 -3.16
C PHE A 283 12.22 6.37 -2.36
N SER A 284 12.55 7.61 -2.67
CA SER A 284 11.90 8.80 -2.14
C SER A 284 10.78 9.30 -3.07
N LYS A 285 9.87 10.14 -2.55
CA LYS A 285 8.79 10.74 -3.33
C LYS A 285 9.28 11.62 -4.50
N TYR A 286 10.45 12.24 -4.32
CA TYR A 286 11.10 13.09 -5.31
C TYR A 286 12.48 12.53 -5.63
N GLU A 287 12.93 12.71 -6.87
CA GLU A 287 14.28 12.34 -7.30
C GLU A 287 15.32 13.15 -6.49
N ASN A 288 16.21 12.47 -5.76
CA ASN A 288 17.14 13.01 -4.75
C ASN A 288 16.51 13.48 -3.42
N GLY A 289 15.29 13.04 -3.11
CA GLY A 289 14.71 13.23 -1.79
C GLY A 289 15.34 12.33 -0.73
N GLU A 290 15.06 12.64 0.53
CA GLU A 290 15.39 11.74 1.63
C GLU A 290 14.53 10.47 1.55
N PRO A 291 15.10 9.28 1.80
CA PRO A 291 14.35 8.04 1.91
C PRO A 291 13.25 8.13 2.98
N GLU A 292 12.11 7.50 2.70
CA GLU A 292 10.94 7.54 3.59
C GLU A 292 10.99 6.37 4.60
N GLU A 293 10.83 6.68 5.89
CA GLU A 293 10.63 5.64 6.92
C GLU A 293 9.18 5.17 6.91
N MET A 294 9.00 3.86 6.78
CA MET A 294 7.70 3.21 6.91
C MET A 294 7.68 2.32 8.13
N PHE A 295 6.57 2.36 8.87
CA PHE A 295 6.42 1.56 10.08
C PHE A 295 4.96 1.28 10.41
N PHE A 296 4.73 0.29 11.26
CA PHE A 296 3.52 0.23 12.07
C PHE A 296 3.86 -0.09 13.51
N GLY A 297 3.00 0.33 14.42
CA GLY A 297 3.16 0.05 15.83
C GLY A 297 3.87 1.17 16.59
N ASN A 298 3.46 1.38 17.84
CA ASN A 298 4.05 2.39 18.72
C ASN A 298 4.49 1.77 20.05
N LEU A 299 5.79 1.83 20.33
CA LEU A 299 6.40 1.31 21.56
C LEU A 299 6.07 2.11 22.83
N GLN A 300 5.34 3.22 22.73
CA GLN A 300 4.92 4.04 23.88
C GLN A 300 3.45 3.85 24.22
N THR A 301 2.57 3.77 23.21
CA THR A 301 1.12 3.65 23.41
C THR A 301 0.61 2.22 23.27
N GLY A 302 1.34 1.36 22.53
CA GLY A 302 0.88 0.01 22.18
C GLY A 302 -0.05 -0.03 20.96
N ASP A 303 -0.32 1.10 20.31
CA ASP A 303 -1.17 1.16 19.13
C ASP A 303 -0.50 0.51 17.92
N LEU A 304 -1.29 -0.08 17.02
CA LEU A 304 -0.84 -0.69 15.75
C LEU A 304 -1.07 0.20 14.52
N LYS A 305 -1.10 1.52 14.71
CA LYS A 305 -1.23 2.48 13.60
C LYS A 305 -0.04 2.38 12.65
N GLY A 306 -0.33 2.49 11.35
CA GLY A 306 0.68 2.50 10.29
C GLY A 306 1.05 3.93 9.89
N SER A 307 2.29 4.14 9.44
CA SER A 307 2.76 5.44 8.94
C SER A 307 1.96 5.94 7.74
N TRP A 308 1.37 5.04 6.96
CA TRP A 308 0.53 5.33 5.79
C TRP A 308 -0.91 5.77 6.14
N GLU A 309 -1.33 5.66 7.40
CA GLU A 309 -2.70 6.00 7.82
C GLU A 309 -2.86 7.50 8.13
N ASP A 310 -1.76 8.18 8.44
CA ASP A 310 -1.74 9.62 8.75
C ASP A 310 -1.59 10.50 7.49
N GLU A 311 -1.40 9.91 6.30
CA GLU A 311 -1.22 10.62 5.03
C GLU A 311 -2.53 10.97 4.29
N ASN A 312 -3.69 10.63 4.84
CA ASN A 312 -5.02 10.89 4.26
C ASN A 312 -5.75 12.08 4.88
#